data_AF-A0A5Q4SXN2-F1
#
_entry.id   AF-A0A5Q4SXN2-F1
#
_cell.length_a   1.000
_cell.length_b   1.000
_cell.length_c   1.000
_cell.angle_alpha   90.00
_cell.angle_beta   90.00
_cell.angle_gamma   90.00
#
_symmetry.space_group_name_H-M   'P 1'
#
loop_
_entity.id
_entity.type
_entity.pdbx_description
1 polymer ?
#
loop_
_entity_poly.entity_id
_entity_poly.type
_entity_poly.pdbx_seq_one_letter_code
_entity_poly.pdbx_strand_id
1 'polypeptide(L)'
;MSTPVRRRSLRARLVGYITAGVDRLTAAWRILTRAQKALLAALARLRPGRGTTTTIRTATAAFIQALAAFERAAAAAAEQWAARDLPLAYRDGAVSTFDHLDLPRSLWSWTPSHQAAITGISAQYYADLMARAQEAVRRARAFLRAATDAARARLFRTVPVLDPARLEAEHPLGTVIYANDTRHPVESWARAALAWQAVNTANTGAARTALDDLGIAWMEVQDGAGCGWTSHGDP
;
A
#
# COMPACT_ATOMS: atom_id res chain seq x y z
N MET A 1 -16.36 -18.94 35.36
CA MET A 1 -14.94 -19.01 34.94
C MET A 1 -14.80 -18.31 33.62
N SER A 2 -14.31 -17.06 33.61
CA SER A 2 -13.91 -16.37 32.37
C SER A 2 -12.47 -16.75 32.07
N THR A 3 -12.25 -17.42 30.95
CA THR A 3 -10.90 -17.72 30.46
C THR A 3 -10.15 -16.40 30.28
N PRO A 4 -8.95 -16.21 30.88
CA PRO A 4 -8.21 -14.96 30.73
C PRO A 4 -7.83 -14.81 29.25
N VAL A 5 -8.46 -13.85 28.58
CA VAL A 5 -8.09 -13.48 27.21
C VAL A 5 -6.69 -12.87 27.28
N ARG A 6 -5.67 -13.64 26.87
CA ARG A 6 -4.29 -13.15 26.74
C ARG A 6 -4.30 -11.87 25.91
N ARG A 7 -4.02 -10.73 26.55
CA ARG A 7 -3.89 -9.45 25.85
C ARG A 7 -2.71 -9.54 24.89
N ARG A 8 -2.95 -9.27 23.61
CA ARG A 8 -1.88 -9.19 22.60
C ARG A 8 -1.00 -7.98 22.90
N SER A 9 0.33 -8.13 22.75
CA SER A 9 1.27 -7.01 22.87
C SER A 9 1.04 -5.95 21.78
N LEU A 10 1.54 -4.72 21.98
CA LEU A 10 1.50 -3.64 20.97
C LEU A 10 2.05 -4.14 19.63
N ARG A 11 3.24 -4.75 19.66
CA ARG A 11 3.88 -5.34 18.49
C ARG A 11 2.96 -6.31 17.76
N ALA A 12 2.28 -7.22 18.47
CA ALA A 12 1.38 -8.19 17.86
C ALA A 12 0.14 -7.53 17.22
N ARG A 13 -0.37 -6.43 17.79
CA ARG A 13 -1.48 -5.68 17.21
C ARG A 13 -1.05 -4.93 15.95
N LEU A 14 0.09 -4.22 15.99
CA LEU A 14 0.66 -3.54 14.83
C LEU A 14 0.92 -4.52 13.67
N VAL A 15 1.54 -5.68 13.95
CA VAL A 15 1.73 -6.73 12.94
C VAL A 15 0.40 -7.19 12.34
N GLY A 16 -0.66 -7.28 13.14
CA GLY A 16 -2.01 -7.59 12.66
C GLY A 16 -2.55 -6.55 11.68
N TYR A 17 -2.44 -5.26 12.01
CA TYR A 17 -2.86 -4.17 11.13
C TYR A 17 -2.06 -4.17 9.82
N ILE A 18 -0.73 -4.26 9.93
CA ILE A 18 0.19 -4.29 8.78
C ILE A 18 -0.15 -5.46 7.86
N THR A 19 -0.28 -6.67 8.40
CA THR A 19 -0.58 -7.87 7.60
C THR A 19 -1.90 -7.72 6.85
N ALA A 20 -2.95 -7.27 7.55
CA ALA A 20 -4.26 -7.07 6.93
C ALA A 20 -4.23 -5.99 5.84
N GLY A 21 -3.46 -4.91 6.04
CA GLY A 21 -3.25 -3.86 5.04
C GLY A 21 -2.46 -4.37 3.82
N VAL A 22 -1.39 -5.14 4.05
CA VAL A 22 -0.59 -5.77 2.99
C VAL A 22 -1.44 -6.70 2.14
N ASP A 23 -2.29 -7.51 2.77
CA ASP A 23 -3.20 -8.41 2.07
C ASP A 23 -4.18 -7.66 1.16
N ARG A 24 -4.76 -6.55 1.65
CA ARG A 24 -5.67 -5.70 0.88
C ARG A 24 -4.98 -5.06 -0.33
N LEU A 25 -3.82 -4.43 -0.13
CA LEU A 25 -3.06 -3.80 -1.22
C LEU A 25 -2.59 -4.84 -2.24
N THR A 26 -2.08 -5.98 -1.78
CA THR A 26 -1.64 -7.05 -2.67
C THR A 26 -2.82 -7.64 -3.44
N ALA A 27 -3.99 -7.80 -2.80
CA ALA A 27 -5.21 -8.24 -3.49
C ALA A 27 -5.65 -7.23 -4.58
N ALA A 28 -5.56 -5.93 -4.33
CA ALA A 28 -5.83 -4.91 -5.34
C ALA A 28 -4.87 -5.06 -6.54
N TRP A 29 -3.56 -5.14 -6.33
CA TRP A 29 -2.57 -5.31 -7.41
C TRP A 29 -2.67 -6.66 -8.14
N ARG A 30 -3.19 -7.71 -7.50
CA ARG A 30 -3.52 -8.97 -8.20
C ARG A 30 -4.56 -8.77 -9.31
N ILE A 31 -5.43 -7.76 -9.23
CA ILE A 31 -6.36 -7.41 -10.31
C ILE A 31 -5.56 -7.01 -11.56
N LEU A 32 -4.59 -6.09 -11.42
CA LEU A 32 -3.76 -5.61 -12.54
C LEU A 32 -2.91 -6.73 -13.16
N THR A 33 -2.22 -7.50 -12.33
CA THR A 33 -1.33 -8.57 -12.82
C THR A 33 -2.11 -9.68 -13.53
N ARG A 34 -3.28 -10.06 -13.02
CA ARG A 34 -4.17 -11.02 -13.72
C ARG A 34 -4.69 -10.43 -15.03
N ALA A 35 -5.10 -9.16 -15.04
CA ALA A 35 -5.59 -8.50 -16.24
C ALA A 35 -4.51 -8.38 -17.32
N GLN A 36 -3.26 -8.06 -16.93
CA GLN A 36 -2.10 -8.04 -17.83
C GLN A 36 -1.90 -9.41 -18.49
N LYS A 37 -1.82 -10.47 -17.68
CA LYS A 37 -1.63 -11.85 -18.19
C LYS A 37 -2.79 -12.28 -19.10
N ALA A 38 -4.02 -11.96 -18.73
CA ALA A 38 -5.21 -12.27 -19.54
C ALA A 38 -5.20 -11.52 -20.88
N LEU A 39 -4.86 -10.24 -20.90
CA LEU A 39 -4.73 -9.45 -22.13
C LEU A 39 -3.64 -10.04 -23.02
N LEU A 40 -2.44 -10.25 -22.48
CA LEU A 40 -1.32 -10.82 -23.24
C LEU A 40 -1.66 -12.20 -23.81
N ALA A 41 -2.29 -13.08 -23.04
CA ALA A 41 -2.72 -14.39 -23.51
C ALA A 41 -3.82 -14.31 -24.59
N ALA A 42 -4.71 -13.31 -24.54
CA ALA A 42 -5.69 -13.08 -25.59
C ALA A 42 -5.02 -12.59 -26.89
N LEU A 43 -4.06 -11.66 -26.79
CA LEU A 43 -3.36 -11.09 -27.93
C LEU A 43 -2.37 -12.08 -28.58
N ALA A 44 -1.74 -12.95 -27.80
CA ALA A 44 -0.85 -13.99 -28.30
C ALA A 44 -1.57 -15.03 -29.20
N ARG A 45 -2.86 -15.26 -28.94
CA ARG A 45 -3.70 -16.22 -29.68
C ARG A 45 -4.28 -15.67 -31.00
N LEU A 46 -4.02 -14.41 -31.33
CA LEU A 46 -4.58 -13.79 -32.53
C LEU A 46 -4.05 -14.49 -33.79
N ARG A 47 -4.99 -14.94 -34.64
CA ARG A 47 -4.72 -15.43 -36.00
C ARG A 47 -5.22 -14.39 -36.99
N PRO A 48 -4.47 -14.05 -38.05
CA PRO A 48 -4.96 -13.14 -39.09
C PRO A 48 -6.28 -13.66 -39.67
N GLY A 49 -7.33 -12.82 -39.70
CA GLY A 49 -8.62 -13.19 -40.27
C GLY A 49 -9.82 -12.54 -39.60
N ARG A 50 -11.02 -12.99 -40.00
CA ARG A 50 -12.31 -12.52 -39.47
C ARG A 50 -12.36 -12.72 -37.95
N GLY A 51 -12.77 -11.69 -37.20
CA GLY A 51 -12.89 -11.73 -35.74
C GLY A 51 -11.68 -11.21 -34.94
N THR A 52 -10.55 -10.92 -35.59
CA THR A 52 -9.34 -10.40 -34.90
C THR A 52 -9.61 -9.06 -34.20
N THR A 53 -10.21 -8.11 -34.93
CA THR A 53 -10.56 -6.78 -34.38
C THR A 53 -11.52 -6.89 -33.20
N THR A 54 -12.51 -7.80 -33.28
CA THR A 54 -13.45 -8.06 -32.18
C THR A 54 -12.71 -8.59 -30.96
N THR A 55 -11.79 -9.54 -31.14
CA THR A 55 -10.99 -10.12 -30.04
C THR A 55 -10.13 -9.05 -29.35
N ILE A 56 -9.44 -8.21 -30.12
CA ILE A 56 -8.65 -7.09 -29.59
C ILE A 56 -9.54 -6.15 -28.76
N ARG A 57 -10.71 -5.78 -29.31
CA ARG A 57 -11.66 -4.88 -28.64
C ARG A 57 -12.18 -5.47 -27.33
N THR A 58 -12.59 -6.74 -27.33
CA THR A 58 -13.08 -7.42 -26.14
C THR A 58 -12.01 -7.53 -25.06
N ALA A 59 -10.79 -7.93 -25.41
CA ALA A 59 -9.68 -8.02 -24.46
C ALA A 59 -9.30 -6.64 -23.89
N THR A 60 -9.29 -5.60 -24.73
CA THR A 60 -9.06 -4.20 -24.32
C THR A 60 -10.13 -3.73 -23.34
N ALA A 61 -11.41 -3.98 -23.65
CA ALA A 61 -12.52 -3.60 -22.77
C ALA A 61 -12.43 -4.29 -21.40
N ALA A 62 -12.11 -5.58 -21.37
CA ALA A 62 -11.90 -6.33 -20.13
C ALA A 62 -10.73 -5.76 -19.31
N PHE A 63 -9.63 -5.37 -19.95
CA PHE A 63 -8.50 -4.73 -19.26
C PHE A 63 -8.90 -3.36 -18.67
N ILE A 64 -9.64 -2.53 -19.40
CA ILE A 64 -10.14 -1.24 -18.91
C ILE A 64 -11.08 -1.42 -17.70
N GLN A 65 -11.96 -2.42 -17.73
CA GLN A 65 -12.80 -2.76 -16.58
C GLN A 65 -11.97 -3.17 -15.36
N ALA A 66 -10.89 -3.92 -15.58
CA ALA A 66 -9.97 -4.30 -14.51
C ALA A 66 -9.21 -3.10 -13.93
N LEU A 67 -8.88 -2.07 -14.73
CA LEU A 67 -8.31 -0.82 -14.22
C LEU A 67 -9.29 -0.12 -13.27
N ALA A 68 -10.55 0.02 -13.64
CA ALA A 68 -11.56 0.64 -12.79
C ALA A 68 -11.80 -0.19 -11.50
N ALA A 69 -11.75 -1.52 -11.58
CA ALA A 69 -11.84 -2.40 -10.41
C ALA A 69 -10.61 -2.25 -9.49
N PHE A 70 -9.42 -2.13 -10.07
CA PHE A 70 -8.19 -1.84 -9.34
C PHE A 70 -8.27 -0.50 -8.59
N GLU A 71 -8.66 0.58 -9.28
CA GLU A 71 -8.77 1.92 -8.67
C GLU A 71 -9.69 1.91 -7.45
N ARG A 72 -10.87 1.28 -7.57
CA ARG A 72 -11.81 1.13 -6.44
C ARG A 72 -11.21 0.31 -5.29
N ALA A 73 -10.57 -0.81 -5.59
CA ALA A 73 -9.98 -1.68 -4.57
C ALA A 73 -8.80 -1.00 -3.86
N ALA A 74 -7.96 -0.26 -4.60
CA ALA A 74 -6.84 0.49 -4.05
C ALA A 74 -7.32 1.66 -3.17
N ALA A 75 -8.33 2.41 -3.62
CA ALA A 75 -8.94 3.48 -2.84
C ALA A 75 -9.56 2.96 -1.54
N ALA A 76 -10.34 1.88 -1.60
CA ALA A 76 -10.91 1.25 -0.40
C ALA A 76 -9.83 0.74 0.57
N ALA A 77 -8.72 0.20 0.05
CA ALA A 77 -7.60 -0.22 0.89
C ALA A 77 -6.90 0.98 1.57
N ALA A 78 -6.69 2.07 0.83
CA ALA A 78 -6.10 3.30 1.36
C ALA A 78 -7.00 3.97 2.40
N GLU A 79 -8.32 4.04 2.15
CA GLU A 79 -9.31 4.58 3.09
C GLU A 79 -9.38 3.75 4.37
N GLN A 80 -9.50 2.42 4.26
CA GLN A 80 -9.49 1.53 5.42
C GLN A 80 -8.20 1.69 6.25
N TRP A 81 -7.06 1.81 5.58
CA TRP A 81 -5.78 2.04 6.27
C TRP A 81 -5.79 3.38 7.01
N ALA A 82 -6.08 4.47 6.30
CA ALA A 82 -5.97 5.82 6.83
C ALA A 82 -7.05 6.17 7.86
N ALA A 83 -8.29 5.76 7.63
CA ALA A 83 -9.43 6.14 8.46
C ALA A 83 -9.68 5.17 9.63
N ARG A 84 -9.11 3.96 9.61
CA ARG A 84 -9.37 2.94 10.64
C ARG A 84 -8.12 2.32 11.23
N ASP A 85 -7.22 1.78 10.40
CA ASP A 85 -6.06 1.05 10.93
C ASP A 85 -5.05 2.00 11.60
N LEU A 86 -4.78 3.17 11.01
CA LEU A 86 -3.88 4.18 11.59
C LEU A 86 -4.40 4.77 12.91
N PRO A 87 -5.68 5.19 13.05
CA PRO A 87 -6.21 5.61 14.34
C PRO A 87 -6.12 4.54 15.44
N LEU A 88 -6.27 3.27 15.09
CA LEU A 88 -6.07 2.17 16.03
C LEU A 88 -4.60 2.02 16.42
N ALA A 89 -3.66 2.09 15.47
CA ALA A 89 -2.23 2.06 15.76
C ALA A 89 -1.80 3.24 16.64
N TYR A 90 -2.32 4.44 16.38
CA TYR A 90 -2.10 5.64 17.17
C TYR A 90 -2.54 5.44 18.62
N ARG A 91 -3.81 5.05 18.80
CA ARG A 91 -4.38 4.78 20.13
C ARG A 91 -3.60 3.70 20.87
N ASP A 92 -3.24 2.63 20.18
CA ASP A 92 -2.49 1.53 20.78
C ASP A 92 -1.10 1.97 21.25
N GLY A 93 -0.44 2.87 20.50
CA GLY A 93 0.80 3.52 20.92
C GLY A 93 0.61 4.42 22.14
N ALA A 94 -0.38 5.32 22.11
CA ALA A 94 -0.72 6.20 23.23
C ALA A 94 -1.01 5.42 24.53
N VAL A 95 -1.86 4.38 24.44
CA VAL A 95 -2.21 3.52 25.57
C VAL A 95 -1.00 2.72 26.07
N SER A 96 -0.05 2.39 25.20
CA SER A 96 1.16 1.67 25.62
C SER A 96 2.07 2.50 26.52
N THR A 97 2.04 3.84 26.42
CA THR A 97 2.74 4.74 27.34
C THR A 97 2.21 4.59 28.77
N PHE A 98 0.88 4.54 28.94
CA PHE A 98 0.26 4.26 30.25
C PHE A 98 0.63 2.86 30.77
N ASP A 99 0.62 1.85 29.90
CA ASP A 99 1.04 0.49 30.28
C ASP A 99 2.51 0.45 30.77
N HIS A 100 3.40 1.24 30.14
CA HIS A 100 4.82 1.28 30.51
C HIS A 100 5.06 1.96 31.86
N LEU A 101 4.18 2.88 32.26
CA LEU A 101 4.27 3.63 33.51
C LEU A 101 3.37 3.04 34.62
N ASP A 102 2.80 1.86 34.40
CA ASP A 102 1.84 1.21 35.31
C ASP A 102 0.62 2.09 35.68
N LEU A 103 0.19 2.94 34.74
CA LEU A 103 -0.94 3.84 34.92
C LEU A 103 -2.26 3.26 34.35
N PRO A 104 -3.43 3.62 34.93
CA PRO A 104 -4.71 3.18 34.40
C PRO A 104 -4.98 3.70 32.98
N ARG A 105 -5.24 2.79 32.03
CA ARG A 105 -5.60 3.14 30.64
C ARG A 105 -6.85 4.01 30.51
N SER A 106 -7.73 4.00 31.53
CA SER A 106 -8.94 4.83 31.57
C SER A 106 -8.63 6.33 31.64
N LEU A 107 -7.38 6.70 31.94
CA LEU A 107 -6.92 8.09 31.91
C LEU A 107 -6.71 8.60 30.48
N TRP A 108 -6.51 7.70 29.52
CA TRP A 108 -6.35 8.11 28.13
C TRP A 108 -7.71 8.44 27.50
N SER A 109 -7.77 9.58 26.81
CA SER A 109 -8.93 9.99 26.03
C SER A 109 -8.49 10.73 24.76
N TRP A 110 -9.37 10.82 23.76
CA TRP A 110 -9.08 11.61 22.57
C TRP A 110 -9.16 13.10 22.89
N THR A 111 -8.02 13.78 22.82
CA THR A 111 -7.92 15.25 22.92
C THR A 111 -7.91 15.88 21.52
N PRO A 112 -8.19 17.20 21.41
CA PRO A 112 -8.03 17.91 20.14
C PRO A 112 -6.60 17.80 19.55
N SER A 113 -5.56 17.77 20.40
CA SER A 113 -4.17 17.56 19.97
C SER A 113 -3.98 16.19 19.30
N HIS A 114 -4.47 15.13 19.93
CA HIS A 114 -4.44 13.79 19.35
C HIS A 114 -5.20 13.71 18.02
N GLN A 115 -6.40 14.29 17.96
CA GLN A 115 -7.22 14.33 16.76
C GLN A 115 -6.53 15.07 15.61
N ALA A 116 -5.91 16.21 15.89
CA ALA A 116 -5.14 16.97 14.90
C ALA A 116 -3.95 16.16 14.38
N ALA A 117 -3.18 15.53 15.28
CA ALA A 117 -2.02 14.71 14.91
C ALA A 117 -2.41 13.52 14.02
N ILE A 118 -3.41 12.73 14.42
CA ILE A 118 -3.83 11.57 13.62
C ILE A 118 -4.48 11.99 12.30
N THR A 119 -5.21 13.10 12.26
CA THR A 119 -5.80 13.62 11.01
C THR A 119 -4.71 13.98 10.00
N GLY A 120 -3.65 14.67 10.45
CA GLY A 120 -2.52 15.02 9.59
C GLY A 120 -1.79 13.78 9.05
N ILE A 121 -1.47 12.83 9.93
CA ILE A 121 -0.80 11.57 9.55
C ILE A 121 -1.65 10.75 8.58
N SER A 122 -2.93 10.57 8.88
CA SER A 122 -3.85 9.82 8.04
C SER A 122 -4.02 10.45 6.66
N ALA A 123 -4.14 11.78 6.58
CA ALA A 123 -4.23 12.50 5.31
C ALA A 123 -2.96 12.32 4.46
N GLN A 124 -1.78 12.44 5.07
CA GLN A 124 -0.50 12.23 4.38
C GLN A 124 -0.39 10.80 3.82
N TYR A 125 -0.61 9.79 4.66
CA TYR A 125 -0.45 8.40 4.23
C TYR A 125 -1.54 7.93 3.27
N TYR A 126 -2.75 8.49 3.35
CA TYR A 126 -3.76 8.33 2.31
C TYR A 126 -3.26 8.88 0.96
N ALA A 127 -2.76 10.12 0.94
CA ALA A 127 -2.24 10.74 -0.27
C ALA A 127 -1.08 9.94 -0.87
N ASP A 128 -0.15 9.44 -0.05
CA ASP A 128 0.97 8.61 -0.51
C ASP A 128 0.50 7.32 -1.18
N LEU A 129 -0.44 6.59 -0.56
CA LEU A 129 -0.98 5.36 -1.13
C LEU A 129 -1.76 5.63 -2.43
N MET A 130 -2.55 6.71 -2.46
CA MET A 130 -3.31 7.10 -3.65
C MET A 130 -2.40 7.53 -4.80
N ALA A 131 -1.31 8.26 -4.52
CA ALA A 131 -0.31 8.62 -5.54
C ALA A 131 0.31 7.36 -6.17
N ARG A 132 0.58 6.33 -5.37
CA ARG A 132 1.09 5.04 -5.88
C ARG A 132 0.07 4.29 -6.72
N ALA A 133 -1.21 4.31 -6.33
CA ALA A 133 -2.28 3.73 -7.12
C ALA A 133 -2.45 4.47 -8.47
N GLN A 134 -2.44 5.80 -8.47
CA GLN A 134 -2.52 6.62 -9.68
C GLN A 134 -1.35 6.36 -10.63
N GLU A 135 -0.14 6.22 -10.10
CA GLU A 135 1.04 5.85 -10.90
C GLU A 135 0.90 4.45 -11.52
N ALA A 136 0.36 3.48 -10.77
CA ALA A 136 0.07 2.15 -11.31
C ALA A 136 -0.96 2.20 -12.46
N VAL A 137 -1.99 3.04 -12.35
CA VAL A 137 -2.97 3.28 -13.43
C VAL A 137 -2.27 3.89 -14.65
N ARG A 138 -1.44 4.92 -14.45
CA ARG A 138 -0.69 5.57 -15.54
C ARG A 138 0.15 4.56 -16.32
N ARG A 139 0.88 3.71 -15.60
CA ARG A 139 1.70 2.63 -16.17
C ARG A 139 0.86 1.56 -16.87
N ALA A 140 -0.28 1.18 -16.28
CA ALA A 140 -1.18 0.20 -16.88
C ALA A 140 -1.84 0.71 -18.18
N ARG A 141 -2.14 2.02 -18.27
CA ARG A 141 -2.58 2.67 -19.51
C ARG A 141 -1.47 2.69 -20.57
N ALA A 142 -0.22 2.92 -20.17
CA ALA A 142 0.93 2.85 -21.07
C ALA A 142 1.14 1.42 -21.62
N PHE A 143 1.06 0.42 -20.75
CA PHE A 143 1.06 -0.99 -21.13
C PHE A 143 -0.05 -1.31 -22.14
N LEU A 144 -1.29 -0.87 -21.87
CA LEU A 144 -2.42 -1.14 -22.76
C LEU A 144 -2.16 -0.60 -24.17
N ARG A 145 -1.65 0.64 -24.29
CA ARG A 145 -1.27 1.22 -25.59
C ARG A 145 -0.25 0.37 -26.31
N ALA A 146 0.88 0.07 -25.65
CA ALA A 146 1.95 -0.77 -26.21
C ALA A 146 1.44 -2.15 -26.67
N ALA A 147 0.61 -2.81 -25.86
CA ALA A 147 0.01 -4.09 -26.19
C ALA A 147 -0.94 -4.01 -27.40
N THR A 148 -1.77 -2.97 -27.46
CA THR A 148 -2.68 -2.77 -28.60
C THR A 148 -1.96 -2.41 -29.89
N ASP A 149 -0.87 -1.63 -29.81
CA ASP A 149 -0.06 -1.25 -30.97
C ASP A 149 0.68 -2.48 -31.51
N ALA A 150 1.27 -3.30 -30.63
CA ALA A 150 1.87 -4.57 -31.02
C ALA A 150 0.85 -5.53 -31.67
N ALA A 151 -0.36 -5.61 -31.13
CA ALA A 151 -1.43 -6.44 -31.69
C ALA A 151 -1.91 -5.93 -33.06
N ARG A 152 -1.99 -4.61 -33.26
CA ARG A 152 -2.38 -4.00 -34.53
C ARG A 152 -1.30 -4.14 -35.59
N ALA A 153 -0.03 -4.00 -35.24
CA ALA A 153 1.07 -4.17 -36.19
C ALA A 153 1.08 -5.59 -36.80
N ARG A 154 0.64 -6.60 -36.03
CA ARG A 154 0.43 -7.97 -36.53
C ARG A 154 -0.68 -8.07 -37.60
N LEU A 155 -1.71 -7.22 -37.56
CA LEU A 155 -2.75 -7.18 -38.60
C LEU A 155 -2.18 -6.76 -39.95
N PHE A 156 -1.21 -5.85 -39.94
CA PHE A 156 -0.59 -5.29 -41.15
C PHE A 156 0.66 -6.06 -41.60
N ARG A 157 0.97 -7.21 -40.96
CA ARG A 157 2.13 -8.08 -41.26
C ARG A 157 3.49 -7.36 -41.26
N THR A 158 3.60 -6.21 -40.61
CA THR A 158 4.77 -5.32 -40.68
C THR A 158 5.88 -5.65 -39.69
N VAL A 159 5.66 -6.56 -38.72
CA VAL A 159 6.63 -6.93 -37.68
C VAL A 159 6.43 -8.37 -37.20
N PRO A 160 7.46 -8.99 -36.56
CA PRO A 160 7.41 -10.37 -36.10
C PRO A 160 6.38 -10.58 -34.98
N VAL A 161 6.21 -11.86 -34.62
CA VAL A 161 5.27 -12.38 -33.62
C VAL A 161 5.27 -11.52 -32.35
N LEU A 162 4.08 -11.09 -31.90
CA LEU A 162 3.88 -10.44 -30.59
C LEU A 162 4.56 -11.28 -29.51
N ASP A 163 5.51 -10.67 -28.80
CA ASP A 163 6.26 -11.28 -27.69
C ASP A 163 5.61 -10.86 -26.35
N PRO A 164 4.82 -11.74 -25.71
CA PRO A 164 4.18 -11.42 -24.44
C PRO A 164 5.18 -11.24 -23.31
N ALA A 165 6.26 -12.01 -23.31
CA ALA A 165 7.25 -12.02 -22.24
C ALA A 165 8.02 -10.70 -22.23
N ARG A 166 8.41 -10.20 -23.41
CA ARG A 166 9.03 -8.88 -23.54
C ARG A 166 8.09 -7.76 -23.08
N LEU A 167 6.83 -7.77 -23.51
CA LEU A 167 5.83 -6.76 -23.09
C LEU A 167 5.59 -6.78 -21.58
N GLU A 168 5.57 -7.96 -20.95
CA GLU A 168 5.44 -8.09 -19.49
C GLU A 168 6.68 -7.55 -18.76
N ALA A 169 7.88 -7.83 -19.27
CA ALA A 169 9.15 -7.35 -18.69
C ALA A 169 9.37 -5.83 -18.83
N GLU A 170 8.94 -5.25 -19.95
CA GLU A 170 8.96 -3.80 -20.21
C GLU A 170 7.91 -3.06 -19.36
N HIS A 171 6.77 -3.71 -19.08
CA HIS A 171 5.66 -3.11 -18.33
C HIS A 171 5.20 -3.95 -17.13
N PRO A 172 6.03 -4.20 -16.10
CA PRO A 172 5.66 -5.11 -15.03
C PRO A 172 4.64 -4.49 -14.06
N LEU A 173 3.35 -4.81 -14.21
CA LEU A 173 2.28 -4.24 -13.37
C LEU A 173 2.23 -4.84 -11.96
N GLY A 174 3.01 -5.88 -11.69
CA GLY A 174 3.19 -6.48 -10.35
C GLY A 174 4.25 -5.81 -9.49
N THR A 175 4.79 -4.67 -9.92
CA THR A 175 5.88 -3.97 -9.23
C THR A 175 5.55 -2.49 -9.02
N VAL A 176 6.05 -1.95 -7.93
CA VAL A 176 6.17 -0.50 -7.73
C VAL A 176 7.53 -0.07 -8.26
N ILE A 177 7.54 1.01 -9.04
CA ILE A 177 8.75 1.59 -9.61
C ILE A 177 8.93 2.99 -9.02
N TYR A 178 10.11 3.27 -8.47
CA TYR A 178 10.47 4.57 -7.93
C TYR A 178 11.06 5.49 -9.01
N ALA A 179 11.26 6.77 -8.69
CA ALA A 179 11.80 7.76 -9.62
C ALA A 179 13.22 7.44 -10.11
N ASN A 180 13.98 6.65 -9.35
CA ASN A 180 15.32 6.16 -9.70
C ASN A 180 15.30 4.80 -10.43
N ASP A 181 14.16 4.41 -11.02
CA ASP A 181 13.91 3.14 -11.72
C ASP A 181 14.07 1.86 -10.88
N THR A 182 14.27 1.96 -9.57
CA THR A 182 14.27 0.78 -8.69
C THR A 182 12.89 0.13 -8.68
N ARG A 183 12.86 -1.20 -8.82
CA ARG A 183 11.64 -2.00 -8.93
C ARG A 183 11.48 -2.89 -7.72
N HIS A 184 10.34 -2.80 -7.06
CA HIS A 184 10.02 -3.64 -5.91
C HIS A 184 8.73 -4.42 -6.17
N PRO A 185 8.69 -5.74 -5.85
CA PRO A 185 7.44 -6.47 -5.81
C PRO A 185 6.44 -5.77 -4.89
N VAL A 186 5.18 -5.70 -5.30
CA VAL A 186 4.15 -4.95 -4.56
C VAL A 186 4.02 -5.41 -3.12
N GLU A 187 4.10 -6.72 -2.86
CA GLU A 187 4.03 -7.24 -1.49
C GLU A 187 5.19 -6.71 -0.63
N SER A 188 6.41 -6.72 -1.16
CA SER A 188 7.60 -6.20 -0.46
C SER A 188 7.47 -4.71 -0.20
N TRP A 189 7.02 -3.94 -1.18
CA TRP A 189 6.76 -2.51 -1.02
C TRP A 189 5.68 -2.24 0.04
N ALA A 190 4.52 -2.92 -0.07
CA ALA A 190 3.41 -2.73 0.85
C ALA A 190 3.80 -3.08 2.29
N ARG A 191 4.56 -4.17 2.48
CA ARG A 191 5.08 -4.57 3.79
C ARG A 191 5.96 -3.49 4.39
N ALA A 192 6.92 -2.97 3.62
CA ALA A 192 7.82 -1.92 4.09
C ALA A 192 7.08 -0.62 4.39
N ALA A 193 6.24 -0.15 3.46
CA ALA A 193 5.50 1.10 3.59
C ALA A 193 4.54 1.08 4.78
N LEU A 194 3.69 0.05 4.88
CA LEU A 194 2.70 -0.03 5.96
C LEU A 194 3.34 -0.29 7.32
N ALA A 195 4.46 -1.03 7.39
CA ALA A 195 5.19 -1.20 8.63
C ALA A 195 5.74 0.13 9.15
N TRP A 196 6.39 0.91 8.29
CA TRP A 196 6.92 2.22 8.64
C TRP A 196 5.79 3.18 9.08
N GLN A 197 4.70 3.24 8.30
CA GLN A 197 3.54 4.09 8.62
C GLN A 197 2.91 3.71 9.97
N ALA A 198 2.69 2.42 10.23
CA ALA A 198 2.08 1.96 11.48
C ALA A 198 2.96 2.25 12.71
N VAL A 199 4.27 1.99 12.59
CA VAL A 199 5.22 2.22 13.68
C VAL A 199 5.33 3.72 13.99
N ASN A 200 5.49 4.57 12.98
CA ASN A 200 5.53 6.02 13.19
C ASN A 200 4.23 6.57 13.79
N THR A 201 3.10 6.03 13.36
CA THR A 201 1.80 6.43 13.90
C THR A 201 1.66 6.04 15.37
N ALA A 202 2.07 4.82 15.74
CA ALA A 202 2.08 4.38 17.14
C ALA A 202 3.06 5.21 17.98
N ASN A 203 4.27 5.47 17.47
CA ASN A 203 5.27 6.29 18.15
C ASN A 203 4.77 7.74 18.34
N THR A 204 4.07 8.30 17.36
CA THR A 204 3.45 9.63 17.50
C THR A 204 2.38 9.62 18.59
N GLY A 205 1.54 8.58 18.65
CA GLY A 205 0.58 8.42 19.73
C GLY A 205 1.26 8.35 21.10
N ALA A 206 2.31 7.55 21.22
CA ALA A 206 3.08 7.43 22.45
C ALA A 206 3.72 8.75 22.88
N ALA A 207 4.38 9.45 21.96
CA ALA A 207 5.04 10.73 22.21
C ALA A 207 4.07 11.85 22.57
N ARG A 208 2.93 11.93 21.87
CA ARG A 208 1.90 12.92 22.18
C ARG A 208 1.28 12.67 23.55
N THR A 209 1.02 11.42 23.93
CA THR A 209 0.52 11.13 25.27
C THR A 209 1.56 11.43 26.35
N ALA A 210 2.84 11.10 26.11
CA ALA A 210 3.90 11.44 27.06
C ALA A 210 3.97 12.94 27.30
N LEU A 211 3.98 13.74 26.23
CA LEU A 211 4.06 15.20 26.32
C LEU A 211 2.76 15.83 26.83
N ASP A 212 1.65 15.60 26.13
CA ASP A 212 0.41 16.37 26.29
C ASP A 212 -0.41 15.89 27.51
N ASP A 213 -0.40 14.58 27.81
CA ASP A 213 -1.24 14.00 28.88
C ASP A 213 -0.47 13.82 30.20
N LEU A 214 0.83 13.55 30.11
CA LEU A 214 1.66 13.18 31.27
C LEU A 214 2.72 14.22 31.63
N GLY A 215 2.91 15.26 30.81
CA GLY A 215 3.90 16.31 31.04
C GLY A 215 5.35 15.81 31.02
N ILE A 216 5.61 14.68 30.35
CA ILE A 216 6.94 14.09 30.23
C ILE A 216 7.71 14.85 29.15
N ALA A 217 8.79 15.51 29.58
CA ALA A 217 9.65 16.31 28.69
C ALA A 217 10.70 15.49 27.94
N TRP A 218 11.01 14.27 28.38
CA TRP A 218 12.10 13.45 27.83
C TRP A 218 11.64 12.02 27.61
N MET A 219 12.00 11.43 26.47
CA MET A 219 11.75 10.02 26.17
C MET A 219 13.03 9.34 25.70
N GLU A 220 13.26 8.11 26.16
CA GLU A 220 14.32 7.26 25.63
C GLU A 220 13.86 6.63 24.32
N VAL A 221 14.68 6.76 23.28
CA VAL A 221 14.48 6.04 22.02
C VAL A 221 15.37 4.80 22.05
N GLN A 222 14.75 3.62 22.03
CA GLN A 222 15.48 2.37 21.84
C GLN A 222 15.45 1.97 20.37
N ASP A 223 16.63 1.99 19.77
CA ASP A 223 16.85 1.50 18.41
C ASP A 223 17.56 0.14 18.42
N GLY A 224 17.52 -0.56 17.28
CA GLY A 224 18.29 -1.80 17.13
C GLY A 224 19.76 -1.49 16.88
N ALA A 225 20.65 -2.42 17.23
CA ALA A 225 22.08 -2.33 16.95
C ALA A 225 22.33 -1.99 15.46
N GLY A 226 22.67 -0.72 15.17
CA GLY A 226 22.95 -0.22 13.83
C GLY A 226 22.13 0.99 13.35
N CYS A 227 21.18 1.52 14.12
CA CYS A 227 20.43 2.73 13.73
C CYS A 227 21.24 4.03 13.86
N GLY A 228 22.33 4.04 14.63
CA GLY A 228 23.33 5.11 14.63
C GLY A 228 22.88 6.40 15.32
N TRP A 229 21.79 6.35 16.10
CA TRP A 229 21.26 7.51 16.79
C TRP A 229 21.93 7.66 18.17
N THR A 230 22.97 8.50 18.26
CA THR A 230 23.76 8.66 19.52
C THR A 230 23.35 9.85 20.37
N SER A 231 22.61 10.83 19.81
CA SER A 231 22.06 11.99 20.53
C SER A 231 21.09 12.76 19.63
N HIS A 232 20.15 13.52 20.21
CA HIS A 232 19.55 14.68 19.55
C HIS A 232 19.89 15.96 20.31
N GLY A 233 20.17 17.04 19.58
CA GLY A 233 20.28 18.36 20.17
C GLY A 233 18.90 18.99 20.21
N ASP A 234 18.26 18.96 21.37
CA ASP A 234 17.11 19.83 21.60
C ASP A 234 17.61 21.27 21.76
N PRO A 235 17.00 22.26 21.08
CA PRO A 235 17.13 23.66 21.45
C PRO A 235 16.36 24.00 22.73
#